data_AF-A0A3S4RXK2-F1
#
_entry.id   AF-A0A3S4RXK2-F1
#
_cell.length_a   1.000
_cell.length_b   1.000
_cell.length_c   1.000
_cell.angle_alpha   90.00
_cell.angle_beta   90.00
_cell.angle_gamma   90.00
#
_symmetry.space_group_name_H-M   'P 1'
#
loop_
_entity.id
_entity.type
_entity.pdbx_description
1 polymer ?
#
loop_
_entity_poly.entity_id
_entity_poly.type
_entity_poly.pdbx_seq_one_letter_code
_entity_poly.pdbx_strand_id
1 'polypeptide(L)'
;MNKLELIEIKARLKALKFNHKEDKNKRRERIVKQGFKAFVFEYFPHHINFIQKESSNFRNFIYDNMDILEKKNNHLCFKAYRGSAKTTLLVRLFTLYSLLSNKKQYALIISSTLDIASESIASLKTELEENDKLINDFEIKLGDEWTSEALVFTSFKIHKKIKAFGSGKKIRGTNYLGKRPDLIICDDIENDENVESKTQRDKLYKWFNKAILKLVARTQENYLYLVVGTILHQDSLLNRLNEDSRFFNL
;
A
#
# COMPACT_ATOMS: atom_id res chain seq x y z
N MET A 1 8.69 4.37 -11.39
CA MET A 1 9.88 3.55 -11.10
C MET A 1 10.65 3.42 -12.40
N ASN A 2 11.83 4.01 -12.49
CA ASN A 2 12.58 3.99 -13.75
C ASN A 2 13.14 2.59 -14.01
N LYS A 3 13.54 2.32 -15.25
CA LYS A 3 14.06 1.00 -15.67
C LYS A 3 15.32 0.57 -14.91
N LEU A 4 16.18 1.51 -14.49
CA LEU A 4 17.37 1.23 -13.68
C LEU A 4 17.01 0.77 -12.27
N GLU A 5 16.03 1.41 -11.62
CA GLU A 5 15.58 1.07 -10.27
C GLU A 5 14.99 -0.36 -10.23
N LEU A 6 14.24 -0.74 -11.26
CA LEU A 6 13.78 -2.12 -11.48
C LEU A 6 14.93 -3.13 -11.60
N ILE A 7 15.95 -2.80 -12.41
CA ILE A 7 17.12 -3.66 -12.62
C ILE A 7 17.90 -3.84 -11.31
N GLU A 8 18.06 -2.76 -10.55
CA GLU A 8 18.78 -2.78 -9.28
C GLU A 8 18.04 -3.62 -8.23
N ILE A 9 16.71 -3.49 -8.13
CA ILE A 9 15.88 -4.34 -7.26
C ILE A 9 16.05 -5.81 -7.63
N LYS A 10 15.94 -6.17 -8.92
CA LYS A 10 16.13 -7.55 -9.39
C LYS A 10 17.52 -8.08 -9.05
N ALA A 11 18.57 -7.28 -9.21
CA ALA A 11 19.93 -7.66 -8.84
C ALA A 11 20.08 -7.90 -7.34
N ARG A 12 19.49 -7.02 -6.49
CA ARG A 12 19.49 -7.18 -5.03
C ARG A 12 18.72 -8.42 -4.58
N LEU A 13 17.56 -8.69 -5.18
CA LEU A 13 16.76 -9.88 -4.91
C LEU A 13 17.54 -11.16 -5.24
N LYS A 14 18.18 -11.22 -6.41
CA LYS A 14 19.04 -12.35 -6.81
C LYS A 14 20.23 -12.57 -5.87
N ALA A 15 20.70 -11.52 -5.19
CA ALA A 15 21.78 -11.59 -4.21
C ALA A 15 21.32 -12.05 -2.82
N LEU A 16 20.00 -12.10 -2.54
CA LEU A 16 19.47 -12.66 -1.29
C LEU A 16 19.70 -14.18 -1.26
N LYS A 17 20.82 -14.61 -0.68
CA LYS A 17 21.08 -16.03 -0.43
C LYS A 17 20.06 -16.57 0.56
N PHE A 18 19.18 -17.45 0.06
CA PHE A 18 18.16 -18.13 0.84
C PHE A 18 18.83 -19.02 1.90
N ASN A 19 18.71 -18.66 3.18
CA ASN A 19 19.25 -19.47 4.28
C ASN A 19 18.13 -20.34 4.87
N HIS A 20 18.11 -21.63 4.51
CA HIS A 20 17.07 -22.61 4.88
C HIS A 20 17.08 -23.04 6.36
N LYS A 21 17.70 -22.29 7.27
CA LYS A 21 17.84 -22.71 8.68
C LYS A 21 16.51 -22.84 9.42
N GLU A 22 15.49 -22.08 9.03
CA GLU A 22 14.16 -22.12 9.63
C GLU A 22 13.13 -22.68 8.63
N ASP A 23 12.25 -23.56 9.09
CA ASP A 23 11.10 -24.04 8.32
C ASP A 23 10.21 -22.87 7.84
N LYS A 24 9.70 -22.97 6.62
CA LYS A 24 8.94 -21.88 5.99
C LYS A 24 7.67 -21.52 6.76
N ASN A 25 6.95 -22.51 7.31
CA ASN A 25 5.71 -22.27 8.04
C ASN A 25 6.00 -21.62 9.38
N LYS A 26 7.03 -22.10 10.09
CA LYS A 26 7.50 -21.51 11.35
C LYS A 26 7.92 -20.05 11.16
N ARG A 27 8.71 -19.75 10.13
CA ARG A 27 9.13 -18.38 9.80
C ARG A 27 7.93 -17.49 9.52
N ARG A 28 7.04 -17.89 8.62
CA ARG A 28 5.82 -17.13 8.28
C ARG A 28 4.98 -16.83 9.51
N GLU A 29 4.68 -17.84 10.33
CA GLU A 29 3.87 -17.68 11.55
C GLU A 29 4.51 -16.72 12.54
N ARG A 30 5.81 -16.86 12.78
CA ARG A 30 6.59 -15.94 13.61
C ARG A 30 6.48 -14.51 13.10
N ILE A 31 6.69 -14.30 11.80
CA ILE A 31 6.69 -12.97 11.20
C ILE A 31 5.31 -12.32 11.23
N VAL A 32 4.26 -13.04 10.84
CA VAL A 32 2.88 -12.53 10.90
C VAL A 32 2.49 -12.18 12.34
N LYS A 33 2.93 -12.97 13.34
CA LYS A 33 2.70 -12.68 14.75
C LYS A 33 3.47 -11.45 15.25
N GLN A 34 4.69 -11.24 14.75
CA GLN A 34 5.56 -10.12 15.14
C GLN A 34 5.19 -8.79 14.47
N GLY A 35 4.37 -8.83 13.41
CA GLY A 35 3.78 -7.64 12.83
C GLY A 35 4.52 -7.08 11.61
N PHE A 36 4.14 -5.85 11.24
CA PHE A 36 4.59 -5.18 10.02
C PHE A 36 6.11 -4.97 9.98
N LYS A 37 6.70 -4.56 11.10
CA LYS A 37 8.16 -4.38 11.21
C LYS A 37 8.92 -5.66 10.87
N ALA A 38 8.55 -6.77 11.49
CA ALA A 38 9.19 -8.05 11.24
C ALA A 38 9.04 -8.48 9.79
N PHE A 39 7.86 -8.26 9.20
CA PHE A 39 7.59 -8.54 7.80
C PHE A 39 8.51 -7.75 6.85
N VAL A 40 8.68 -6.45 7.08
CA VAL A 40 9.58 -5.61 6.27
C VAL A 40 11.03 -6.08 6.38
N PHE A 41 11.53 -6.30 7.59
CA PHE A 41 12.92 -6.67 7.80
C PHE A 41 13.26 -8.07 7.27
N GLU A 42 12.29 -9.00 7.31
CA GLU A 42 12.51 -10.37 6.87
C GLU A 42 12.49 -10.52 5.33
N TYR A 43 11.55 -9.84 4.66
CA TYR A 43 11.27 -10.05 3.24
C TYR A 43 11.72 -8.90 2.34
N PHE A 44 11.94 -7.70 2.87
CA PHE A 44 12.28 -6.51 2.09
C PHE A 44 13.55 -5.80 2.58
N PRO A 45 14.62 -6.51 2.96
CA PRO A 45 15.85 -5.87 3.44
C PRO A 45 16.47 -4.94 2.38
N HIS A 46 16.26 -5.20 1.09
CA HIS A 46 16.74 -4.37 -0.02
C HIS A 46 16.05 -2.99 -0.10
N HIS A 47 14.82 -2.84 0.40
CA HIS A 47 14.11 -1.55 0.48
C HIS A 47 14.56 -0.69 1.66
N ILE A 48 15.26 -1.29 2.63
CA ILE A 48 15.81 -0.63 3.82
C ILE A 48 17.33 -0.64 3.81
N ASN A 49 17.97 -0.89 2.67
CA ASN A 49 19.44 -0.93 2.53
C ASN A 49 20.14 -1.88 3.53
N PHE A 50 19.50 -3.01 3.85
CA PHE A 50 20.02 -4.04 4.74
C PHE A 50 20.41 -3.53 6.14
N ILE A 51 19.82 -2.40 6.56
CA ILE A 51 20.08 -1.85 7.89
C ILE A 51 19.56 -2.80 8.95
N GLN A 52 20.34 -2.96 10.01
CA GLN A 52 19.91 -3.68 11.21
C GLN A 52 19.19 -2.76 12.20
N LYS A 53 19.46 -1.46 12.12
CA LYS A 53 18.85 -0.44 12.98
C LYS A 53 18.36 0.73 12.14
N GLU A 54 17.07 1.01 12.25
CA GLU A 54 16.43 2.14 11.57
C GLU A 54 16.71 3.45 12.32
N SER A 55 17.19 4.46 11.59
CA SER A 55 17.49 5.79 12.12
C SER A 55 16.41 6.82 11.81
N SER A 56 15.53 6.56 10.82
CA SER A 56 14.44 7.44 10.49
C SER A 56 13.32 7.37 11.54
N ASN A 57 13.08 8.50 12.21
CA ASN A 57 11.97 8.63 13.17
C ASN A 57 10.61 8.31 12.52
N PHE A 58 10.40 8.74 11.28
CA PHE A 58 9.16 8.45 10.55
C PHE A 58 9.00 6.94 10.33
N ARG A 59 10.03 6.26 9.81
CA ARG A 59 9.95 4.81 9.56
C ARG A 59 9.79 4.03 10.86
N ASN A 60 10.53 4.39 11.91
CA ASN A 60 10.37 3.80 13.25
C ASN A 60 8.94 3.96 13.76
N PHE A 61 8.36 5.16 13.64
CA PHE A 61 6.97 5.40 14.01
C PHE A 61 6.01 4.46 13.26
N ILE A 62 6.16 4.31 11.93
CA ILE A 62 5.33 3.37 11.17
C ILE A 62 5.55 1.93 11.62
N TYR A 63 6.80 1.48 11.75
CA TYR A 63 7.12 0.11 12.16
C TYR A 63 6.51 -0.27 13.50
N ASP A 64 6.54 0.66 14.46
CA ASP A 64 6.12 0.38 15.82
C ASP A 64 4.60 0.55 16.02
N ASN A 65 3.92 1.31 15.15
CA ASN A 65 2.51 1.68 15.35
C ASN A 65 1.55 1.14 14.29
N MET A 66 1.99 0.75 13.09
CA MET A 66 1.06 0.48 11.97
C MET A 66 0.03 -0.61 12.29
N ASP A 67 0.43 -1.72 12.91
CA ASP A 67 -0.49 -2.81 13.30
C ASP A 67 -1.55 -2.35 14.32
N ILE A 68 -1.18 -1.46 15.24
CA ILE A 68 -2.10 -0.92 16.24
C ILE A 68 -3.05 0.09 15.59
N LEU A 69 -2.51 0.94 14.70
CA LEU A 69 -3.25 1.98 14.02
C LEU A 69 -4.34 1.41 13.10
N GLU A 70 -4.01 0.41 12.27
CA GLU A 70 -4.99 -0.22 11.38
C GLU A 70 -6.08 -1.00 12.14
N LYS A 71 -5.75 -1.53 13.33
CA LYS A 71 -6.69 -2.28 14.15
C LYS A 71 -7.69 -1.37 14.86
N LYS A 72 -7.25 -0.17 15.24
CA LYS A 72 -8.08 0.80 15.98
C LYS A 72 -8.86 1.74 15.06
N ASN A 73 -8.40 1.94 13.82
CA ASN A 73 -8.94 2.97 12.95
C ASN A 73 -9.18 2.44 11.54
N ASN A 74 -10.35 2.73 10.98
CA ASN A 74 -10.67 2.41 9.60
C ASN A 74 -10.29 3.51 8.61
N HIS A 75 -9.90 4.70 9.09
CA HIS A 75 -9.41 5.80 8.26
C HIS A 75 -8.17 6.42 8.90
N LEU A 76 -7.04 6.34 8.20
CA LEU A 76 -5.77 6.90 8.59
C LEU A 76 -5.34 7.96 7.57
N CYS A 77 -4.81 9.08 8.04
CA CYS A 77 -4.22 10.12 7.21
C CYS A 77 -2.80 10.40 7.69
N PHE A 78 -1.79 10.16 6.85
CA PHE A 78 -0.38 10.43 7.14
C PHE A 78 0.12 11.60 6.31
N LYS A 79 0.55 12.65 7.00
CA LYS A 79 1.25 13.79 6.40
C LYS A 79 2.74 13.56 6.54
N ALA A 80 3.43 13.36 5.42
CA ALA A 80 4.87 13.16 5.43
C ALA A 80 5.56 14.02 4.37
N TYR A 81 6.79 14.46 4.69
CA TYR A 81 7.63 15.23 3.78
C TYR A 81 8.06 14.36 2.58
N ARG A 82 8.39 15.00 1.45
CA ARG A 82 8.91 14.31 0.27
C ARG A 82 10.24 13.62 0.60
N GLY A 83 10.45 12.40 0.13
CA GLY A 83 11.66 11.62 0.44
C GLY A 83 11.63 10.84 1.76
N SER A 84 10.52 10.89 2.51
CA SER A 84 10.30 10.06 3.72
C SER A 84 10.16 8.55 3.45
N ALA A 85 10.12 8.15 2.18
CA ALA A 85 9.79 6.79 1.72
C ALA A 85 8.37 6.31 2.12
N LYS A 86 7.45 7.25 2.31
CA LYS A 86 6.03 6.98 2.59
C LYS A 86 5.38 6.03 1.57
N THR A 87 5.62 6.22 0.27
CA THR A 87 5.13 5.33 -0.79
C THR A 87 5.69 3.92 -0.65
N THR A 88 7.00 3.78 -0.44
CA THR A 88 7.61 2.46 -0.24
C THR A 88 6.97 1.76 0.95
N LEU A 89 6.90 2.41 2.10
CA LEU A 89 6.51 1.75 3.34
C LEU A 89 4.99 1.57 3.48
N LEU A 90 4.22 2.66 3.38
CA LEU A 90 2.77 2.67 3.64
C LEU A 90 1.93 2.23 2.44
N VAL A 91 2.44 2.37 1.21
CA VAL A 91 1.69 2.02 0.01
C VAL A 91 2.11 0.64 -0.48
N ARG A 92 3.39 0.43 -0.74
CA ARG A 92 3.87 -0.82 -1.35
C ARG A 92 3.98 -1.95 -0.31
N LEU A 93 4.88 -1.80 0.65
CA LEU A 93 5.18 -2.88 1.60
C LEU A 93 3.98 -3.21 2.51
N PHE A 94 3.25 -2.20 2.97
CA PHE A 94 2.05 -2.41 3.76
C PHE A 94 0.91 -3.07 2.97
N THR A 95 0.75 -2.80 1.66
CA THR A 95 -0.21 -3.54 0.82
C THR A 95 0.11 -5.03 0.79
N LEU A 96 1.38 -5.40 0.54
CA LEU A 96 1.79 -6.80 0.54
C LEU A 96 1.57 -7.43 1.91
N TYR A 97 1.99 -6.75 2.98
CA TYR A 97 1.78 -7.22 4.34
C TYR A 97 0.31 -7.51 4.64
N SER A 98 -0.57 -6.54 4.37
CA SER A 98 -1.99 -6.63 4.71
C SER A 98 -2.69 -7.74 3.90
N LEU A 99 -2.32 -7.92 2.62
CA LEU A 99 -2.85 -9.00 1.79
C LEU A 99 -2.30 -10.37 2.17
N LEU A 100 -0.99 -10.51 2.37
CA LEU A 100 -0.32 -11.80 2.61
C LEU A 100 -0.51 -12.31 4.05
N SER A 101 -0.69 -11.41 5.02
CA SER A 101 -1.13 -11.77 6.39
C SER A 101 -2.64 -12.06 6.49
N ASN A 102 -3.35 -12.08 5.35
CA ASN A 102 -4.80 -12.30 5.26
C ASN A 102 -5.67 -11.30 6.03
N LYS A 103 -5.14 -10.12 6.37
CA LYS A 103 -5.93 -9.03 6.95
C LYS A 103 -6.91 -8.44 5.95
N LYS A 104 -6.51 -8.40 4.68
CA LYS A 104 -7.25 -7.84 3.54
C LYS A 104 -7.17 -8.78 2.32
N GLN A 105 -8.02 -8.56 1.33
CA GLN A 105 -8.09 -9.36 0.10
C GLN A 105 -8.12 -8.52 -1.18
N TYR A 106 -8.69 -7.31 -1.14
CA TYR A 106 -8.83 -6.47 -2.32
C TYR A 106 -8.38 -5.03 -2.04
N ALA A 107 -7.17 -4.73 -2.51
CA ALA A 107 -6.53 -3.43 -2.40
C ALA A 107 -6.76 -2.54 -3.63
N LEU A 108 -7.01 -1.25 -3.40
CA LEU A 108 -6.94 -0.20 -4.40
C LEU A 108 -5.79 0.75 -4.08
N ILE A 109 -5.01 1.09 -5.10
CA ILE A 109 -3.97 2.13 -5.02
C ILE A 109 -4.39 3.28 -5.92
N ILE A 110 -4.52 4.46 -5.34
CA ILE A 110 -5.03 5.64 -6.04
C ILE A 110 -4.01 6.75 -5.90
N SER A 111 -3.56 7.31 -7.03
CA SER A 111 -2.62 8.45 -7.05
C SER A 111 -3.19 9.59 -7.88
N SER A 112 -2.48 10.73 -7.89
CA SER A 112 -2.86 11.89 -8.72
C SER A 112 -3.10 11.50 -10.18
N THR A 113 -2.25 10.62 -10.75
CA THR A 113 -2.45 10.03 -12.07
C THR A 113 -2.39 8.50 -12.04
N LEU A 114 -2.93 7.87 -13.09
CA LEU A 114 -2.87 6.41 -13.24
C LEU A 114 -1.44 5.92 -13.47
N ASP A 115 -0.62 6.69 -14.19
CA ASP A 115 0.77 6.33 -14.46
C ASP A 115 1.57 6.24 -13.15
N ILE A 116 1.41 7.21 -12.26
CA ILE A 116 2.05 7.22 -10.92
C ILE A 116 1.58 6.01 -10.10
N ALA A 117 0.26 5.73 -10.08
CA ALA A 117 -0.25 4.57 -9.37
C ALA A 117 0.29 3.24 -9.94
N SER A 118 0.46 3.17 -11.26
CA SER A 118 0.98 2.00 -11.98
C SER A 118 2.45 1.74 -11.65
N GLU A 119 3.22 2.75 -11.24
CA GLU A 119 4.59 2.54 -10.75
C GLU A 119 4.62 1.71 -9.47
N SER A 120 3.67 1.95 -8.57
CA SER A 120 3.54 1.14 -7.35
C SER A 120 3.09 -0.28 -7.70
N ILE A 121 2.21 -0.46 -8.69
CA ILE A 121 1.86 -1.79 -9.21
C ILE A 121 3.10 -2.51 -9.77
N ALA A 122 3.94 -1.83 -10.56
CA ALA A 122 5.16 -2.43 -11.11
C ALA A 122 6.14 -2.89 -10.02
N SER A 123 6.27 -2.11 -8.95
CA SER A 123 7.09 -2.50 -7.79
C SER A 123 6.51 -3.71 -7.06
N LEU A 124 5.20 -3.72 -6.80
CA LEU A 124 4.51 -4.85 -6.17
C LEU A 124 4.61 -6.12 -7.02
N LYS A 125 4.42 -5.99 -8.33
CA LYS A 125 4.57 -7.07 -9.32
C LYS A 125 5.96 -7.69 -9.26
N THR A 126 7.00 -6.87 -9.21
CA THR A 126 8.40 -7.33 -9.10
C THR A 126 8.61 -8.18 -7.84
N GLU A 127 8.11 -7.74 -6.69
CA GLU A 127 8.23 -8.52 -5.45
C GLU A 127 7.46 -9.84 -5.52
N LEU A 128 6.27 -9.85 -6.15
CA LEU A 128 5.45 -11.06 -6.29
C LEU A 128 6.01 -12.05 -7.34
N GLU A 129 6.89 -11.61 -8.24
CA GLU A 129 7.54 -12.43 -9.28
C GLU A 129 8.94 -12.92 -8.87
N GLU A 130 9.72 -12.10 -8.16
CA GLU A 130 11.17 -12.29 -8.03
C GLU A 130 11.62 -12.46 -6.57
N ASN A 131 10.77 -12.18 -5.57
CA ASN A 131 11.13 -12.35 -4.17
C ASN A 131 10.88 -13.81 -3.73
N ASP A 132 11.79 -14.71 -4.09
CA ASP A 132 11.68 -16.16 -3.86
C ASP A 132 11.30 -16.52 -2.42
N LYS A 133 11.83 -15.79 -1.44
CA LYS A 133 11.55 -15.99 -0.03
C LYS A 133 10.11 -15.66 0.32
N LEU A 134 9.62 -14.52 -0.13
CA LEU A 134 8.23 -14.12 0.04
C LEU A 134 7.29 -15.10 -0.68
N ILE A 135 7.61 -15.46 -1.93
CA ILE A 135 6.82 -16.37 -2.77
C ILE A 135 6.69 -17.75 -2.12
N ASN A 136 7.81 -18.31 -1.66
CA ASN A 136 7.83 -19.62 -1.02
C ASN A 136 7.07 -19.64 0.32
N ASP A 137 7.28 -18.63 1.17
CA ASP A 137 6.71 -18.58 2.51
C ASP A 137 5.21 -18.31 2.53
N PHE A 138 4.71 -17.59 1.52
CA PHE A 138 3.29 -17.27 1.39
C PHE A 138 2.57 -18.08 0.32
N GLU A 139 3.25 -19.04 -0.31
CA GLU A 139 2.73 -19.90 -1.38
C GLU A 139 2.02 -19.08 -2.47
N ILE A 140 2.70 -18.02 -2.93
CA ILE A 140 2.16 -17.08 -3.89
C ILE A 140 2.06 -17.76 -5.26
N LYS A 141 0.88 -17.67 -5.88
CA LYS A 141 0.67 -18.09 -7.28
C LYS A 141 0.02 -16.96 -8.05
N LEU A 142 0.63 -16.60 -9.18
CA LEU A 142 0.12 -15.57 -10.08
C LEU A 142 -1.22 -16.03 -10.68
N GLY A 143 -2.14 -15.08 -10.88
CA GLY A 143 -3.43 -15.32 -11.51
C GLY A 143 -3.52 -14.68 -12.90
N ASP A 144 -4.72 -14.70 -13.47
CA ASP A 144 -4.94 -14.38 -14.89
C ASP A 144 -4.83 -12.88 -15.22
N GLU A 145 -5.10 -11.99 -14.27
CA GLU A 145 -5.00 -10.54 -14.45
C GLU A 145 -3.65 -10.05 -13.89
N TRP A 146 -2.71 -9.73 -14.79
CA TRP A 146 -1.33 -9.40 -14.42
C TRP A 146 -0.76 -8.23 -15.24
N THR A 147 -1.43 -7.09 -15.18
CA THR A 147 -1.18 -5.90 -16.01
C THR A 147 -0.43 -4.80 -15.24
N SER A 148 -0.16 -3.67 -15.90
CA SER A 148 0.38 -2.45 -15.24
C SER A 148 -0.60 -1.80 -14.27
N GLU A 149 -1.89 -2.11 -14.38
CA GLU A 149 -2.95 -1.49 -13.58
C GLU A 149 -3.56 -2.45 -12.55
N ALA A 150 -3.43 -3.76 -12.73
CA ALA A 150 -4.07 -4.73 -11.85
C ALA A 150 -3.27 -6.02 -11.73
N LEU A 151 -3.25 -6.55 -10.50
CA LEU A 151 -2.61 -7.81 -10.14
C LEU A 151 -3.63 -8.69 -9.44
N VAL A 152 -3.81 -9.91 -9.94
CA VAL A 152 -4.56 -10.98 -9.29
C VAL A 152 -3.59 -12.11 -8.99
N PHE A 153 -3.62 -12.60 -7.77
CA PHE A 153 -2.82 -13.74 -7.33
C PHE A 153 -3.53 -14.49 -6.21
N THR A 154 -2.99 -15.64 -5.83
CA THR A 154 -3.41 -16.37 -4.64
C THR A 154 -2.26 -16.50 -3.66
N SER A 155 -2.57 -16.53 -2.37
CA SER A 155 -1.65 -16.93 -1.30
C SER A 155 -2.41 -17.93 -0.42
N PHE A 156 -1.83 -19.11 -0.21
CA PHE A 156 -2.52 -20.24 0.46
C PHE A 156 -3.94 -20.50 -0.08
N LYS A 157 -4.10 -20.48 -1.41
CA LYS A 157 -5.38 -20.65 -2.13
C LYS A 157 -6.43 -19.55 -1.86
N ILE A 158 -6.07 -18.46 -1.18
CA ILE A 158 -6.94 -17.30 -0.98
C ILE A 158 -6.66 -16.29 -2.08
N HIS A 159 -7.69 -15.94 -2.84
CA HIS A 159 -7.61 -14.93 -3.89
C HIS A 159 -7.34 -13.52 -3.34
N LYS A 160 -6.45 -12.81 -4.02
CA LYS A 160 -6.03 -11.44 -3.74
C LYS A 160 -6.10 -10.61 -5.01
N LYS A 161 -6.51 -9.35 -4.88
CA LYS A 161 -6.46 -8.39 -5.99
C LYS A 161 -5.87 -7.05 -5.53
N ILE A 162 -5.04 -6.47 -6.40
CA ILE A 162 -4.56 -5.10 -6.30
C ILE A 162 -4.96 -4.39 -7.59
N LYS A 163 -5.53 -3.18 -7.50
CA LYS A 163 -5.88 -2.40 -8.69
C LYS A 163 -5.54 -0.91 -8.52
N ALA A 164 -4.89 -0.34 -9.52
CA ALA A 164 -4.53 1.06 -9.60
C ALA A 164 -5.64 1.92 -10.22
N PHE A 165 -5.75 3.17 -9.77
CA PHE A 165 -6.59 4.20 -10.37
C PHE A 165 -5.91 5.57 -10.29
N GLY A 166 -6.20 6.43 -11.26
CA GLY A 166 -5.89 7.86 -11.16
C GLY A 166 -7.02 8.67 -10.51
N SER A 167 -6.67 9.83 -9.97
CA SER A 167 -7.61 10.79 -9.41
C SER A 167 -8.68 11.22 -10.42
N GLY A 168 -9.90 11.48 -9.95
CA GLY A 168 -11.02 11.92 -10.78
C GLY A 168 -11.68 10.83 -11.65
N LYS A 169 -11.13 9.61 -11.72
CA LYS A 169 -11.72 8.51 -12.49
C LYS A 169 -12.96 7.92 -11.81
N LYS A 170 -13.77 7.17 -12.59
CA LYS A 170 -14.94 6.43 -12.09
C LYS A 170 -14.47 5.10 -11.48
N ILE A 171 -14.50 4.99 -10.15
CA ILE A 171 -14.00 3.82 -9.41
C ILE A 171 -15.15 2.98 -8.81
N ARG A 172 -16.30 3.61 -8.54
CA ARG A 172 -17.46 2.96 -7.92
C ARG A 172 -17.98 1.79 -8.77
N GLY A 173 -18.40 0.73 -8.09
CA GLY A 173 -18.91 -0.50 -8.71
C GLY A 173 -17.83 -1.57 -8.91
N THR A 174 -16.56 -1.22 -8.72
CA THR A 174 -15.47 -2.20 -8.74
C THR A 174 -15.66 -3.23 -7.63
N ASN A 175 -15.55 -4.50 -8.00
CA ASN A 175 -15.60 -5.64 -7.10
C ASN A 175 -14.70 -6.74 -7.67
N TYR A 176 -14.33 -7.69 -6.82
CA TYR A 176 -13.55 -8.86 -7.20
C TYR A 176 -14.14 -10.07 -6.51
N LEU A 177 -14.59 -11.06 -7.29
CA LEU A 177 -15.29 -12.25 -6.80
C LEU A 177 -16.45 -11.89 -5.86
N GLY A 178 -17.24 -10.88 -6.22
CA GLY A 178 -18.37 -10.39 -5.43
C GLY A 178 -17.99 -9.57 -4.19
N LYS A 179 -16.71 -9.41 -3.88
CA LYS A 179 -16.22 -8.61 -2.73
C LYS A 179 -15.83 -7.20 -3.15
N ARG A 180 -16.22 -6.22 -2.34
CA ARG A 180 -15.76 -4.84 -2.49
C ARG A 180 -14.33 -4.68 -1.95
N PRO A 181 -13.62 -3.62 -2.35
CA PRO A 181 -12.33 -3.31 -1.77
C PRO A 181 -12.38 -3.20 -0.25
N ASP A 182 -11.35 -3.71 0.40
CA ASP A 182 -11.16 -3.67 1.86
C ASP A 182 -9.92 -2.92 2.29
N LEU A 183 -9.03 -2.61 1.34
CA LEU A 183 -7.89 -1.72 1.53
C LEU A 183 -7.91 -0.65 0.43
N ILE A 184 -8.02 0.62 0.80
CA ILE A 184 -8.06 1.74 -0.13
C ILE A 184 -6.92 2.67 0.25
N ILE A 185 -5.90 2.75 -0.60
CA ILE A 185 -4.73 3.57 -0.38
C ILE A 185 -4.73 4.73 -1.36
N CYS A 186 -4.64 5.95 -0.84
CA CYS A 186 -4.50 7.17 -1.62
C CYS A 186 -3.09 7.73 -1.41
N ASP A 187 -2.23 7.62 -2.41
CA ASP A 187 -0.82 8.05 -2.37
C ASP A 187 -0.62 9.29 -3.23
N ASP A 188 -0.28 10.42 -2.60
CA ASP A 188 -0.08 11.71 -3.27
C ASP A 188 -1.18 11.98 -4.32
N ILE A 189 -2.44 11.92 -3.87
CA ILE A 189 -3.64 12.02 -4.71
C ILE A 189 -3.88 13.44 -5.27
N GLU A 190 -3.12 14.41 -4.75
CA GLU A 190 -3.11 15.80 -5.17
C GLU A 190 -1.89 16.07 -6.06
N ASN A 191 -2.08 16.87 -7.10
CA ASN A 191 -0.99 17.45 -7.88
C ASN A 191 -1.06 18.99 -7.86
N ASP A 192 -0.08 19.65 -8.47
CA ASP A 192 0.03 21.10 -8.49
C ASP A 192 -1.20 21.77 -9.13
N GLU A 193 -1.74 21.18 -10.22
CA GLU A 193 -2.99 21.64 -10.84
C GLU A 193 -4.19 21.53 -9.89
N ASN A 194 -4.28 20.49 -9.06
CA ASN A 194 -5.41 20.31 -8.16
C ASN A 194 -5.45 21.38 -7.07
N VAL A 195 -4.29 21.90 -6.68
CA VAL A 195 -4.19 22.87 -5.59
C VAL A 195 -4.13 24.33 -6.05
N GLU A 196 -3.95 24.57 -7.34
CA GLU A 196 -3.83 25.89 -7.96
C GLU A 196 -5.04 26.80 -7.66
N SER A 197 -6.27 26.28 -7.78
CA SER A 197 -7.50 27.05 -7.49
C SER A 197 -8.40 26.37 -6.45
N LYS A 198 -9.14 27.19 -5.69
CA LYS A 198 -10.17 26.70 -4.75
C LYS A 198 -11.18 25.77 -5.43
N THR A 199 -11.56 26.09 -6.67
CA THR A 199 -12.51 25.29 -7.45
C THR A 199 -11.99 23.89 -7.74
N GLN A 200 -10.71 23.74 -8.10
CA GLN A 200 -10.10 22.42 -8.32
C GLN A 200 -10.01 21.62 -7.01
N ARG A 201 -9.61 22.25 -5.90
CA ARG A 201 -9.58 21.62 -4.57
C ARG A 201 -10.96 21.14 -4.13
N ASP A 202 -11.98 21.97 -4.31
CA ASP A 202 -13.37 21.62 -4.03
C ASP A 202 -13.87 20.46 -4.91
N LYS A 203 -13.48 20.43 -6.18
CA LYS A 203 -13.82 19.34 -7.10
C LYS A 203 -13.18 18.02 -6.65
N LEU A 204 -11.90 18.04 -6.28
CA LEU A 204 -11.21 16.85 -5.77
C LEU A 204 -11.83 16.36 -4.46
N TYR A 205 -12.06 17.26 -3.50
CA TYR A 205 -12.69 16.92 -2.22
C TYR A 205 -14.11 16.33 -2.39
N LYS A 206 -14.92 16.89 -3.31
CA LYS A 206 -16.23 16.35 -3.65
C LYS A 206 -16.13 14.97 -4.28
N TRP A 207 -15.18 14.76 -5.19
CA TRP A 207 -14.94 13.45 -5.80
C TRP A 207 -14.49 12.44 -4.74
N PHE A 208 -13.55 12.79 -3.87
CA PHE A 208 -13.08 11.92 -2.79
C PHE A 208 -14.23 11.43 -1.90
N ASN A 209 -15.05 12.34 -1.39
CA ASN A 209 -16.21 12.01 -0.55
C ASN A 209 -17.27 11.16 -1.27
N LYS A 210 -17.51 11.40 -2.56
CA LYS A 210 -18.58 10.73 -3.32
C LYS A 210 -18.15 9.42 -3.95
N ALA A 211 -16.88 9.29 -4.33
CA ALA A 211 -16.35 8.18 -5.09
C ALA A 211 -15.49 7.26 -4.21
N ILE A 212 -14.64 7.79 -3.32
CA ILE A 212 -13.67 7.01 -2.56
C ILE A 212 -14.25 6.49 -1.24
N LEU A 213 -14.81 7.37 -0.40
CA LEU A 213 -15.35 7.01 0.92
C LEU A 213 -16.62 6.13 0.87
N LYS A 214 -17.04 5.71 -0.32
CA LYS A 214 -18.21 4.83 -0.55
C LYS A 214 -17.83 3.51 -1.25
N LEU A 215 -16.53 3.20 -1.33
CA LEU A 215 -16.03 2.00 -2.02
C LEU A 215 -16.17 0.73 -1.20
N VAL A 216 -16.07 0.81 0.13
CA VAL A 216 -16.22 -0.35 1.01
C VAL A 216 -17.69 -0.80 1.05
N ALA A 217 -17.92 -2.09 1.33
CA ALA A 217 -19.26 -2.60 1.59
C ALA A 217 -19.79 -2.08 2.93
N ARG A 218 -21.07 -1.68 2.99
CA ARG A 218 -21.68 -1.13 4.22
C ARG A 218 -21.66 -2.09 5.41
N THR A 219 -21.66 -3.40 5.12
CA THR A 219 -21.67 -4.48 6.12
C THR A 219 -20.26 -4.92 6.51
N GLN A 220 -19.23 -4.35 5.91
CA GLN A 220 -17.85 -4.77 6.15
C GLN A 220 -17.26 -3.95 7.28
N GLU A 221 -16.85 -4.63 8.34
CA GLU A 221 -16.27 -3.99 9.52
C GLU A 221 -14.74 -3.82 9.38
N ASN A 222 -14.08 -4.82 8.80
CA ASN A 222 -12.64 -4.83 8.62
C ASN A 222 -12.23 -4.20 7.29
N TYR A 223 -12.07 -2.88 7.25
CA TYR A 223 -11.56 -2.14 6.08
C TYR A 223 -10.57 -1.06 6.50
N LEU A 224 -9.79 -0.54 5.56
CA LEU A 224 -8.90 0.58 5.82
C LEU A 224 -8.85 1.55 4.64
N TYR A 225 -9.13 2.81 4.92
CA TYR A 225 -8.74 3.95 4.09
C TYR A 225 -7.41 4.51 4.61
N LEU A 226 -6.38 4.46 3.79
CA LEU A 226 -5.05 4.96 4.11
C LEU A 226 -4.69 6.09 3.14
N VAL A 227 -4.77 7.33 3.60
CA VAL A 227 -4.39 8.50 2.81
C VAL A 227 -2.99 8.92 3.24
N VAL A 228 -2.09 9.05 2.27
CA VAL A 228 -0.68 9.37 2.50
C VAL A 228 -0.28 10.44 1.51
N GLY A 229 0.35 11.50 1.98
CA GLY A 229 0.72 12.58 1.09
C GLY A 229 1.62 13.64 1.70
N THR A 230 2.07 14.55 0.86
CA THR A 230 2.73 15.79 1.28
C THR A 230 1.77 16.96 1.11
N ILE A 231 1.68 17.85 2.11
CA ILE A 231 0.84 19.05 2.02
C ILE A 231 1.38 19.97 0.92
N LEU A 232 0.56 20.23 -0.10
CA LEU A 232 0.87 21.16 -1.19
C LEU A 232 0.22 22.54 -1.00
N HIS A 233 -0.86 22.62 -0.20
CA HIS A 233 -1.60 23.85 0.05
C HIS A 233 -2.30 23.80 1.42
N GLN A 234 -2.54 24.96 2.05
CA GLN A 234 -3.20 25.05 3.35
C GLN A 234 -4.65 24.55 3.34
N ASP A 235 -5.28 24.57 2.17
CA ASP A 235 -6.65 24.11 1.90
C ASP A 235 -6.65 22.86 0.99
N SER A 236 -5.57 22.08 1.05
CA SER A 236 -5.43 20.81 0.35
C SER A 236 -6.42 19.76 0.87
N LEU A 237 -6.68 18.72 0.08
CA LEU A 237 -7.43 17.55 0.52
C LEU A 237 -6.85 16.99 1.81
N LEU A 238 -5.52 16.83 1.91
CA LEU A 238 -4.89 16.33 3.14
C LEU A 238 -5.23 17.19 4.36
N ASN A 239 -5.20 18.52 4.24
CA ASN A 239 -5.58 19.40 5.35
C ASN A 239 -7.08 19.36 5.66
N ARG A 240 -7.95 19.24 4.66
CA ARG A 240 -9.39 19.06 4.89
C ARG A 240 -9.71 17.75 5.58
N LEU A 241 -8.96 16.68 5.29
CA LEU A 241 -9.09 15.41 6.00
C LEU A 241 -8.58 15.50 7.44
N ASN A 242 -7.64 16.40 7.72
CA ASN A 242 -7.15 16.65 9.07
C ASN A 242 -8.23 17.22 10.01
N GLU A 243 -9.23 17.90 9.46
CA GLU A 243 -10.39 18.43 10.20
C GLU A 243 -11.55 17.43 10.27
N ASP A 244 -11.44 16.29 9.55
CA ASP A 244 -12.49 15.30 9.48
C ASP A 244 -12.37 14.28 10.62
N SER A 245 -13.32 14.31 11.55
CA SER A 245 -13.39 13.39 12.71
C SER A 245 -13.37 11.90 12.37
N ARG A 246 -13.65 11.52 11.11
CA ARG A 246 -13.56 10.12 10.66
C ARG A 246 -12.12 9.63 10.57
N PHE A 247 -11.17 10.53 10.33
CA PHE A 247 -9.76 10.24 10.09
C PHE A 247 -8.94 10.41 11.36
N PHE A 248 -8.13 9.40 11.66
CA PHE A 248 -7.05 9.53 12.63
C PHE A 248 -5.82 10.11 11.91
N ASN A 249 -5.41 11.30 12.34
CA ASN A 249 -4.42 12.12 11.64
C ASN A 249 -3.05 12.00 12.30
N LEU A 250 -2.03 11.81 11.45
CA LEU A 250 -0.64 11.50 11.81
C LEU A 250 0.35 12.37 11.03
#